data_AF-A0A3B9T0R4-F1
#
_entry.id   AF-A0A3B9T0R4-F1
#
_cell.length_a   1.000
_cell.length_b   1.000
_cell.length_c   1.000
_cell.angle_alpha   90.00
_cell.angle_beta   90.00
_cell.angle_gamma   90.00
#
_symmetry.space_group_name_H-M   'P 1'
#
loop_
_entity.id
_entity.type
_entity.pdbx_description
1 polymer ?
#
loop_
_entity_poly.entity_id
_entity_poly.type
_entity_poly.pdbx_seq_one_letter_code
_entity_poly.pdbx_strand_id
1 'polypeptide(L)'
;MTGSDPKRDVNRTDFYLAIKRQIWYNKNNDIFMKESVRTNTEQEKKMEELVNRAIRRYLKKHYPGEMRRIVCRAARIRPKLMRRAPDLGGKENALANNLNLFILFLSYYEATNHRMGGDAIDEIIADLYRQLKFLRVFMNINRPGFLVVLRRYLYQSYQKYADKVKEKQKEGKWLATWGMLVNPNHTNEGFAFTLVGCPLAEYAKKYGYMELMPHMCALDHAYAKLLHARLIRTHTVATGADSCDYWYVPDQSKTAKRYKGKSL
;
A
#
# COMPACT_ATOMS: atom_id res chain seq x y z
N MET A 1 -8.87 35.79 31.31
CA MET A 1 -8.38 34.40 31.50
C MET A 1 -9.57 33.50 31.22
N THR A 2 -9.67 32.84 30.08
CA THR A 2 -8.99 31.57 29.80
C THR A 2 -8.71 31.42 28.30
N GLY A 3 -7.46 31.06 27.98
CA GLY A 3 -6.97 30.95 26.61
C GLY A 3 -7.50 29.71 25.89
N SER A 4 -7.86 29.90 24.63
CA SER A 4 -8.08 28.85 23.64
C SER A 4 -6.73 28.31 23.17
N ASP A 5 -6.51 27.00 23.35
CA ASP A 5 -5.32 26.27 22.88
C ASP A 5 -5.43 25.98 21.37
N PRO A 6 -4.55 26.52 20.50
CA PRO A 6 -4.62 26.32 19.06
C PRO A 6 -3.78 25.10 18.65
N LYS A 7 -4.26 23.89 18.96
CA LYS A 7 -3.64 22.65 18.47
C LYS A 7 -4.67 21.65 17.97
N ARG A 8 -5.33 21.96 16.86
CA ARG A 8 -6.09 20.96 16.10
C ARG A 8 -6.41 21.38 14.66
N ASP A 9 -5.40 21.62 13.83
CA ASP A 9 -5.64 21.74 12.38
C ASP A 9 -4.48 21.30 11.49
N VAL A 10 -4.02 20.06 11.69
CA VAL A 10 -3.09 19.41 10.74
C VAL A 10 -3.75 18.12 10.25
N ASN A 11 -4.71 18.20 9.32
CA ASN A 11 -5.20 16.97 8.64
C ASN A 11 -6.01 17.09 7.33
N ARG A 12 -6.06 18.22 6.63
CA ARG A 12 -6.82 18.32 5.36
C ARG A 12 -6.00 18.79 4.17
N THR A 13 -5.03 19.67 4.41
CA THR A 13 -4.22 20.28 3.35
C THR A 13 -3.00 19.43 3.00
N ASP A 14 -2.44 18.69 3.97
CA ASP A 14 -1.13 18.02 3.84
C ASP A 14 -1.06 16.87 2.83
N PHE A 15 -2.10 16.02 2.74
CA PHE A 15 -2.06 14.86 1.83
C PHE A 15 -2.33 15.26 0.36
N TYR A 16 -3.24 16.21 0.17
CA TYR A 16 -3.52 16.82 -1.14
C TYR A 16 -2.36 17.69 -1.62
N LEU A 17 -1.74 18.46 -0.71
CA LEU A 17 -0.49 19.17 -0.98
C LEU A 17 0.69 18.21 -1.16
N ALA A 18 0.71 17.02 -0.55
CA ALA A 18 1.74 16.02 -0.81
C ALA A 18 1.67 15.50 -2.25
N ILE A 19 0.47 15.17 -2.75
CA ILE A 19 0.29 14.73 -4.14
C ILE A 19 0.54 15.90 -5.13
N LYS A 20 0.02 17.11 -4.84
CA LYS A 20 0.29 18.31 -5.67
C LYS A 20 1.76 18.73 -5.64
N ARG A 21 2.42 18.72 -4.48
CA ARG A 21 3.86 18.98 -4.36
C ARG A 21 4.63 17.92 -5.09
N GLN A 22 4.33 16.64 -4.94
CA GLN A 22 5.03 15.56 -5.65
C GLN A 22 4.91 15.68 -7.18
N ILE A 23 3.76 16.13 -7.69
CA ILE A 23 3.54 16.40 -9.12
C ILE A 23 4.28 17.68 -9.60
N TRP A 24 4.38 18.71 -8.76
CA TRP A 24 5.10 19.96 -9.07
C TRP A 24 6.63 19.87 -8.85
N TYR A 25 7.09 19.08 -7.85
CA TYR A 25 8.48 18.87 -7.43
C TYR A 25 9.30 18.02 -8.41
N ASN A 26 8.69 16.98 -9.00
CA ASN A 26 9.40 16.07 -9.92
C ASN A 26 9.80 16.71 -11.25
N LYS A 27 9.60 18.03 -11.38
CA LYS A 27 9.98 18.86 -12.52
C LYS A 27 11.40 19.44 -12.38
N ASN A 28 12.08 19.42 -11.22
CA ASN A 28 13.38 20.10 -11.00
C ASN A 28 14.38 19.36 -10.03
N ASN A 29 15.48 18.81 -10.60
CA ASN A 29 16.87 18.56 -10.10
C ASN A 29 17.26 17.76 -8.81
N ASP A 30 18.50 17.24 -8.86
CA ASP A 30 19.17 16.18 -8.06
C ASP A 30 19.48 16.44 -6.57
N ILE A 31 19.33 17.67 -6.05
CA ILE A 31 19.54 17.96 -4.61
C ILE A 31 18.48 17.26 -3.73
N PHE A 32 17.38 16.80 -4.34
CA PHE A 32 16.19 16.28 -3.68
C PHE A 32 16.17 14.80 -3.31
N MET A 33 17.16 13.98 -3.68
CA MET A 33 17.18 12.56 -3.24
C MET A 33 17.12 12.44 -1.71
N LYS A 34 17.88 13.27 -0.97
CA LYS A 34 17.88 13.28 0.51
C LYS A 34 16.57 13.83 1.11
N GLU A 35 15.95 14.82 0.48
CA GLU A 35 14.67 15.40 0.93
C GLU A 35 13.48 14.49 0.60
N SER A 36 13.48 13.80 -0.55
CA SER A 36 12.43 12.86 -0.94
C SER A 36 12.41 11.60 -0.07
N VAL A 37 13.58 11.12 0.37
CA VAL A 37 13.67 10.03 1.36
C VAL A 37 13.09 10.47 2.71
N ARG A 38 13.31 11.74 3.10
CA ARG A 38 12.76 12.32 4.34
C ARG A 38 11.24 12.48 4.27
N THR A 39 10.69 12.98 3.16
CA THR A 39 9.23 13.15 2.97
C THR A 39 8.50 11.80 2.80
N ASN A 40 9.11 10.82 2.13
CA ASN A 40 8.58 9.45 2.08
C ASN A 40 8.52 8.83 3.48
N THR A 41 9.57 9.01 4.30
CA THR A 41 9.59 8.52 5.69
C THR A 41 8.45 9.13 6.53
N GLU A 42 8.09 10.39 6.31
CA GLU A 42 6.98 11.04 7.01
C GLU A 42 5.60 10.54 6.54
N GLN A 43 5.41 10.34 5.24
CA GLN A 43 4.17 9.79 4.68
C GLN A 43 3.94 8.35 5.14
N GLU A 44 5.01 7.54 5.16
CA GLU A 44 5.00 6.16 5.68
C GLU A 44 4.56 6.12 7.14
N LYS A 45 5.15 6.97 7.99
CA LYS A 45 4.75 7.10 9.40
C LYS A 45 3.28 7.50 9.54
N LYS A 46 2.81 8.49 8.78
CA LYS A 46 1.40 8.91 8.79
C LYS A 46 0.45 7.75 8.40
N MET A 47 0.82 6.93 7.42
CA MET A 47 0.03 5.76 7.02
C MET A 47 0.02 4.69 8.12
N GLU A 48 1.18 4.36 8.69
CA GLU A 48 1.27 3.40 9.79
C GLU A 48 0.47 3.86 11.03
N GLU A 49 0.46 5.16 11.34
CA GLU A 49 -0.38 5.73 12.40
C GLU A 49 -1.87 5.60 12.11
N LEU A 50 -2.30 5.81 10.86
CA LEU A 50 -3.69 5.58 10.45
C LEU A 50 -4.09 4.12 10.64
N VAL A 51 -3.25 3.18 10.18
CA VAL A 51 -3.47 1.73 10.35
C VAL A 51 -3.52 1.37 11.84
N ASN A 52 -2.57 1.83 12.65
CA ASN A 52 -2.57 1.58 14.09
C ASN A 52 -3.83 2.14 14.77
N ARG A 53 -4.35 3.29 14.35
CA ARG A 53 -5.63 3.81 14.86
C ARG A 53 -6.81 2.92 14.47
N ALA A 54 -6.82 2.37 13.25
CA ALA A 54 -7.85 1.42 12.82
C ALA A 54 -7.77 0.10 13.60
N ILE A 55 -6.57 -0.46 13.78
CA ILE A 55 -6.34 -1.63 14.63
C ILE A 55 -6.83 -1.36 16.06
N ARG A 56 -6.52 -0.20 16.65
CA ARG A 56 -7.00 0.15 18.00
C ARG A 56 -8.52 0.22 18.09
N ARG A 57 -9.21 0.73 17.07
CA ARG A 57 -10.68 0.72 17.01
C ARG A 57 -11.22 -0.70 16.92
N TYR A 58 -10.62 -1.53 16.07
CA TYR A 58 -10.96 -2.95 15.97
C TYR A 58 -10.78 -3.67 17.31
N LEU A 59 -9.64 -3.50 17.98
CA LEU A 59 -9.37 -4.09 19.29
C LEU A 59 -10.34 -3.59 20.36
N LYS A 60 -10.69 -2.30 20.36
CA LYS A 60 -11.68 -1.76 21.30
C LYS A 60 -13.06 -2.39 21.11
N LYS A 61 -13.44 -2.68 19.86
CA LYS A 61 -14.72 -3.29 19.51
C LYS A 61 -14.76 -4.78 19.87
N HIS A 62 -13.71 -5.54 19.53
CA HIS A 62 -13.73 -7.00 19.61
C HIS A 62 -13.00 -7.60 20.81
N TYR A 63 -12.05 -6.87 21.41
CA TYR A 63 -11.24 -7.32 22.54
C TYR A 63 -11.06 -6.25 23.63
N PRO A 64 -12.14 -5.59 24.12
CA PRO A 64 -12.04 -4.45 25.03
C PRO A 64 -11.24 -4.75 26.31
N GLY A 65 -11.40 -5.96 26.87
CA GLY A 65 -10.68 -6.39 28.08
C GLY A 65 -9.23 -6.84 27.85
N GLU A 66 -8.85 -7.18 26.61
CA GLU A 66 -7.51 -7.69 26.29
C GLU A 66 -6.64 -6.69 25.51
N MET A 67 -7.22 -5.57 25.05
CA MET A 67 -6.59 -4.60 24.14
C MET A 67 -5.17 -4.21 24.55
N ARG A 68 -4.96 -3.82 25.82
CA ARG A 68 -3.63 -3.41 26.31
C ARG A 68 -2.62 -4.56 26.22
N ARG A 69 -3.03 -5.78 26.62
CA ARG A 69 -2.19 -6.98 26.55
C ARG A 69 -1.84 -7.33 25.11
N ILE A 70 -2.81 -7.28 24.20
CA ILE A 70 -2.62 -7.56 22.77
C ILE A 70 -1.63 -6.57 22.16
N VAL A 71 -1.82 -5.26 22.37
CA VAL A 71 -0.92 -4.21 21.85
C VAL A 71 0.50 -4.40 22.39
N CYS A 72 0.67 -4.64 23.70
CA CYS A 72 1.99 -4.89 24.28
C CYS A 72 2.65 -6.16 23.72
N ARG A 73 1.89 -7.24 23.53
CA ARG A 73 2.41 -8.49 22.96
C ARG A 73 2.80 -8.32 21.48
N ALA A 74 1.95 -7.68 20.68
CA ALA A 74 2.24 -7.39 19.27
C ALA A 74 3.53 -6.56 19.13
N ALA A 75 3.71 -5.53 19.96
CA ALA A 75 4.93 -4.72 19.99
C ALA A 75 6.20 -5.53 20.33
N ARG A 76 6.10 -6.58 21.15
CA ARG A 76 7.22 -7.49 21.46
C ARG A 76 7.48 -8.53 20.35
N ILE A 77 6.45 -8.93 19.62
CA ILE A 77 6.53 -9.91 18.54
C ILE A 77 7.07 -9.29 17.25
N ARG A 78 6.61 -8.07 16.90
CA ARG A 78 6.93 -7.41 15.63
C ARG A 78 8.44 -7.38 15.31
N PRO A 79 9.36 -7.01 16.23
CA PRO A 79 10.80 -7.05 15.93
C PRO A 79 11.33 -8.45 15.64
N LYS A 80 10.75 -9.50 16.22
CA LYS A 80 11.14 -10.90 15.96
C LYS A 80 10.76 -11.32 14.54
N LEU A 81 9.59 -10.89 14.07
CA LEU A 81 9.13 -11.11 12.69
C LEU A 81 10.00 -10.30 11.70
N MET A 82 10.26 -9.03 11.99
CA MET A 82 11.13 -8.18 11.13
C MET A 82 12.53 -8.76 10.95
N ARG A 83 13.14 -9.36 11.98
CA ARG A 83 14.47 -9.98 11.86
C ARG A 83 14.53 -11.16 10.89
N ARG A 84 13.39 -11.79 10.60
CA ARG A 84 13.28 -12.91 9.66
C ARG A 84 12.97 -12.47 8.23
N ALA A 85 12.68 -11.18 8.07
CA ALA A 85 12.24 -10.62 6.81
C ALA A 85 13.43 -10.33 5.89
N PRO A 86 13.28 -10.49 4.57
CA PRO A 86 14.36 -10.18 3.64
C PRO A 86 14.67 -8.68 3.65
N ASP A 87 15.92 -8.33 3.32
CA ASP A 87 16.24 -6.94 3.05
C ASP A 87 15.65 -6.51 1.70
N LEU A 88 14.67 -5.61 1.78
CA LEU A 88 14.03 -5.02 0.61
C LEU A 88 14.62 -3.65 0.25
N GLY A 89 15.66 -3.17 0.94
CA GLY A 89 16.26 -1.86 0.67
C GLY A 89 15.75 -0.72 1.54
N GLY A 90 14.94 -1.03 2.55
CA GLY A 90 14.44 -0.06 3.53
C GLY A 90 13.82 1.19 2.88
N LYS A 91 14.17 2.37 3.40
CA LYS A 91 13.61 3.67 2.99
C LYS A 91 13.95 4.07 1.56
N GLU A 92 14.96 3.45 0.95
CA GLU A 92 15.33 3.75 -0.42
C GLU A 92 14.43 3.05 -1.44
N ASN A 93 13.70 2.02 -1.01
CA ASN A 93 12.76 1.25 -1.82
C ASN A 93 11.31 1.60 -1.45
N ALA A 94 10.61 2.27 -2.37
CA ALA A 94 9.24 2.73 -2.17
C ALA A 94 8.22 1.62 -1.87
N LEU A 95 8.49 0.36 -2.23
CA LEU A 95 7.60 -0.78 -1.96
C LEU A 95 7.98 -1.55 -0.69
N ALA A 96 9.15 -1.30 -0.08
CA ALA A 96 9.59 -2.02 1.12
C ALA A 96 8.64 -1.85 2.30
N ASN A 97 7.94 -0.72 2.40
CA ASN A 97 7.01 -0.47 3.50
C ASN A 97 5.77 -1.38 3.46
N ASN A 98 5.43 -1.99 2.32
CA ASN A 98 4.37 -2.98 2.25
C ASN A 98 4.65 -4.19 3.15
N LEU A 99 5.93 -4.58 3.28
CA LEU A 99 6.35 -5.64 4.20
C LEU A 99 6.21 -5.21 5.67
N ASN A 100 6.49 -3.94 5.99
CA ASN A 100 6.30 -3.41 7.35
C ASN A 100 4.82 -3.45 7.76
N LEU A 101 3.92 -3.09 6.84
CA LEU A 101 2.48 -3.17 7.05
C LEU A 101 2.01 -4.62 7.21
N PHE A 102 2.48 -5.52 6.35
CA PHE A 102 2.18 -6.94 6.47
C PHE A 102 2.62 -7.50 7.83
N ILE A 103 3.88 -7.24 8.24
CA ILE A 103 4.41 -7.69 9.53
C ILE A 103 3.70 -7.02 10.72
N LEU A 104 3.18 -5.80 10.56
CA LEU A 104 2.30 -5.20 11.57
C LEU A 104 1.05 -6.06 11.79
N PHE A 105 0.34 -6.44 10.73
CA PHE A 105 -0.82 -7.35 10.84
C PHE A 105 -0.44 -8.70 11.44
N LEU A 106 0.66 -9.31 10.97
CA LEU A 106 1.16 -10.59 11.51
C LEU A 106 1.44 -10.48 13.02
N SER A 107 1.96 -9.35 13.50
CA SER A 107 2.25 -9.18 14.92
C SER A 107 0.98 -9.21 15.79
N TYR A 108 -0.15 -8.72 15.28
CA TYR A 108 -1.44 -8.77 15.96
C TYR A 108 -2.11 -10.14 15.83
N TYR A 109 -2.01 -10.76 14.65
CA TYR A 109 -2.41 -12.15 14.42
C TYR A 109 -1.72 -13.08 15.44
N GLU A 110 -0.40 -13.01 15.58
CA GLU A 110 0.36 -13.79 16.58
C GLU A 110 0.06 -13.39 18.03
N ALA A 111 -0.12 -12.10 18.32
CA ALA A 111 -0.42 -11.63 19.66
C ALA A 111 -1.75 -12.15 20.20
N THR A 112 -2.70 -12.40 19.30
CA THR A 112 -4.05 -12.87 19.63
C THR A 112 -4.20 -14.38 19.55
N ASN A 113 -3.09 -15.12 19.33
CA ASN A 113 -3.12 -16.55 19.07
C ASN A 113 -4.01 -16.87 17.86
N HIS A 114 -3.78 -16.12 16.78
CA HIS A 114 -4.40 -16.27 15.46
C HIS A 114 -5.90 -15.91 15.41
N ARG A 115 -6.48 -15.39 16.51
CA ARG A 115 -7.88 -14.92 16.56
C ARG A 115 -8.13 -13.69 15.67
N MET A 116 -7.12 -12.84 15.43
CA MET A 116 -7.20 -11.75 14.45
C MET A 116 -6.78 -12.22 13.06
N GLY A 117 -7.62 -13.06 12.44
CA GLY A 117 -7.41 -13.65 11.11
C GLY A 117 -7.68 -12.69 9.95
N GLY A 118 -8.01 -13.26 8.78
CA GLY A 118 -8.24 -12.50 7.55
C GLY A 118 -9.45 -11.54 7.60
N ASP A 119 -10.52 -11.95 8.28
CA ASP A 119 -11.70 -11.14 8.54
C ASP A 119 -11.38 -9.86 9.35
N ALA A 120 -10.46 -9.96 10.31
CA ALA A 120 -9.97 -8.81 11.05
C ALA A 120 -9.26 -7.81 10.12
N ILE A 121 -8.44 -8.31 9.20
CA ILE A 121 -7.75 -7.49 8.19
C ILE A 121 -8.79 -6.76 7.32
N ASP A 122 -9.80 -7.48 6.81
CA ASP A 122 -10.86 -6.88 5.99
C ASP A 122 -11.64 -5.79 6.73
N GLU A 123 -12.02 -6.00 7.99
CA GLU A 123 -12.72 -4.98 8.79
C GLU A 123 -11.84 -3.74 9.02
N ILE A 124 -10.55 -3.94 9.31
CA ILE A 124 -9.59 -2.85 9.49
C ILE A 124 -9.41 -2.04 8.20
N ILE A 125 -9.30 -2.73 7.05
CA ILE A 125 -9.22 -2.07 5.73
C ILE A 125 -10.51 -1.30 5.42
N ALA A 126 -11.67 -1.88 5.69
CA ALA A 126 -12.96 -1.22 5.49
C ALA A 126 -13.08 0.06 6.35
N ASP A 127 -12.57 0.01 7.59
CA ASP A 127 -12.48 1.17 8.46
C ASP A 127 -11.54 2.25 7.91
N LEU A 128 -10.33 1.87 7.46
CA LEU A 128 -9.39 2.79 6.80
C LEU A 128 -10.00 3.44 5.56
N TYR A 129 -10.64 2.64 4.69
CA TYR A 129 -11.36 3.15 3.53
C TYR A 129 -12.44 4.16 3.93
N ARG A 130 -13.22 3.88 4.98
CA ARG A 130 -14.24 4.81 5.49
C ARG A 130 -13.65 6.14 5.94
N GLN A 131 -12.46 6.13 6.53
CA GLN A 131 -11.75 7.34 6.95
C GLN A 131 -11.16 8.11 5.77
N LEU A 132 -10.74 7.41 4.72
CA LEU A 132 -10.12 8.00 3.52
C LEU A 132 -11.11 8.30 2.39
N LYS A 133 -12.39 7.92 2.54
CA LYS A 133 -13.42 8.04 1.48
C LYS A 133 -13.57 9.45 0.92
N PHE A 134 -13.24 10.48 1.71
CA PHE A 134 -13.28 11.88 1.27
C PHE A 134 -12.31 12.16 0.10
N LEU A 135 -11.22 11.40 0.00
CA LEU A 135 -10.25 11.54 -1.10
C LEU A 135 -10.86 11.24 -2.46
N ARG A 136 -11.94 10.44 -2.53
CA ARG A 136 -12.66 10.12 -3.76
C ARG A 136 -13.20 11.35 -4.48
N VAL A 137 -13.46 12.45 -3.77
CA VAL A 137 -13.92 13.70 -4.40
C VAL A 137 -12.85 14.29 -5.32
N PHE A 138 -11.58 14.13 -4.94
CA PHE A 138 -10.42 14.69 -5.63
C PHE A 138 -9.77 13.69 -6.59
N MET A 139 -9.73 12.41 -6.21
CA MET A 139 -9.06 11.34 -6.95
C MET A 139 -10.05 10.59 -7.83
N ASN A 140 -10.39 11.13 -9.00
CA ASN A 140 -11.38 10.53 -9.90
C ASN A 140 -10.82 10.33 -11.31
N ILE A 141 -10.46 9.07 -11.62
CA ILE A 141 -9.91 8.71 -12.93
C ILE A 141 -10.94 8.62 -14.06
N ASN A 142 -12.24 8.75 -13.77
CA ASN A 142 -13.25 8.93 -14.82
C ASN A 142 -13.13 10.31 -15.50
N ARG A 143 -12.41 11.27 -14.91
CA ARG A 143 -12.11 12.56 -15.53
C ARG A 143 -10.91 12.41 -16.47
N PRO A 144 -11.08 12.49 -17.81
CA PRO A 144 -10.00 12.16 -18.76
C PRO A 144 -8.72 12.97 -18.55
N GLY A 145 -8.84 14.28 -18.32
CA GLY A 145 -7.67 15.14 -18.07
C GLY A 145 -6.90 14.76 -16.80
N PHE A 146 -7.60 14.37 -15.73
CA PHE A 146 -6.97 13.89 -14.51
C PHE A 146 -6.23 12.56 -14.73
N LEU A 147 -6.87 11.60 -15.44
CA LEU A 147 -6.25 10.32 -15.76
C LEU A 147 -4.98 10.49 -16.60
N VAL A 148 -4.98 11.38 -17.60
CA VAL A 148 -3.78 11.64 -18.42
C VAL A 148 -2.61 12.12 -17.56
N VAL A 149 -2.84 13.10 -16.69
CA VAL A 149 -1.80 13.65 -15.80
C VAL A 149 -1.33 12.58 -14.80
N LEU A 150 -2.26 11.87 -14.18
CA LEU A 150 -1.95 10.80 -13.21
C LEU A 150 -1.16 9.67 -13.87
N ARG A 151 -1.58 9.19 -15.04
CA ARG A 151 -0.92 8.11 -15.78
C ARG A 151 0.52 8.48 -16.13
N ARG A 152 0.76 9.70 -16.62
CA ARG A 152 2.11 10.20 -16.91
C ARG A 152 3.00 10.17 -15.66
N TYR A 153 2.48 10.66 -14.54
CA TYR A 153 3.20 10.65 -13.26
C TYR A 153 3.49 9.23 -12.77
N LEU A 154 2.48 8.35 -12.76
CA LEU A 154 2.61 6.97 -12.31
C LEU A 154 3.62 6.20 -13.15
N TYR A 155 3.51 6.25 -14.47
CA TYR A 155 4.44 5.53 -15.35
C TYR A 155 5.88 6.04 -15.22
N GLN A 156 6.07 7.35 -15.05
CA GLN A 156 7.40 7.89 -14.75
C GLN A 156 7.94 7.37 -13.41
N SER A 157 7.10 7.34 -12.36
CA SER A 157 7.50 6.84 -11.04
C SER A 157 7.79 5.33 -11.06
N TYR A 158 6.98 4.56 -11.78
CA TYR A 158 7.13 3.12 -11.93
C TYR A 158 8.39 2.78 -12.72
N GLN A 159 8.68 3.54 -13.78
CA GLN A 159 9.90 3.37 -14.55
C GLN A 159 11.14 3.66 -13.71
N LYS A 160 11.15 4.79 -12.96
CA LYS A 160 12.22 5.11 -12.01
C LYS A 160 12.44 4.01 -10.98
N TYR A 161 11.35 3.44 -10.44
CA TYR A 161 11.43 2.30 -9.52
C TYR A 161 12.07 1.08 -10.19
N ALA A 162 11.55 0.68 -11.37
CA ALA A 162 12.04 -0.47 -12.11
C ALA A 162 13.53 -0.35 -12.46
N ASP A 163 13.97 0.83 -12.89
CA ASP A 163 15.37 1.11 -13.22
C ASP A 163 16.25 1.05 -11.96
N LYS A 164 15.80 1.63 -10.85
CA LYS A 164 16.51 1.56 -9.56
C LYS A 164 16.63 0.13 -9.05
N VAL A 165 15.59 -0.69 -9.17
CA VAL A 165 15.65 -2.12 -8.79
C VAL A 165 16.70 -2.84 -9.63
N LYS A 166 16.70 -2.64 -10.96
CA LYS A 166 17.72 -3.25 -11.85
C LYS A 166 19.13 -2.81 -11.48
N GLU A 167 19.35 -1.52 -11.19
CA GLU A 167 20.63 -1.00 -10.74
C GLU A 167 21.09 -1.69 -9.44
N LYS A 168 20.22 -1.72 -8.42
CA LYS A 168 20.54 -2.35 -7.13
C LYS A 168 20.77 -3.84 -7.23
N GLN A 169 20.04 -4.54 -8.09
CA GLN A 169 20.27 -5.97 -8.33
C GLN A 169 21.63 -6.25 -8.99
N LYS A 170 22.12 -5.38 -9.88
CA LYS A 170 23.50 -5.49 -10.40
C LYS A 170 24.56 -5.33 -9.32
N GLU A 171 24.27 -4.57 -8.26
CA GLU A 171 25.12 -4.46 -7.06
C GLU A 171 24.93 -5.62 -6.07
N GLY A 172 24.12 -6.64 -6.39
CA GLY A 172 23.78 -7.74 -5.48
C GLY A 172 22.81 -7.36 -4.35
N LYS A 173 22.12 -6.22 -4.45
CA LYS A 173 21.19 -5.70 -3.44
C LYS A 173 19.74 -5.86 -3.90
N TRP A 174 18.81 -5.85 -2.93
CA TRP A 174 17.35 -5.91 -3.16
C TRP A 174 16.89 -7.13 -3.97
N LEU A 175 17.60 -8.25 -3.86
CA LEU A 175 17.35 -9.46 -4.65
C LEU A 175 15.96 -10.07 -4.38
N ALA A 176 15.39 -9.79 -3.21
CA ALA A 176 14.08 -10.29 -2.80
C ALA A 176 12.94 -9.27 -3.02
N THR A 177 13.21 -8.09 -3.59
CA THR A 177 12.16 -7.08 -3.82
C THR A 177 11.34 -7.37 -5.08
N TRP A 178 10.24 -6.63 -5.26
CA TRP A 178 9.43 -6.73 -6.46
C TRP A 178 10.19 -6.19 -7.67
N GLY A 179 10.25 -6.98 -8.74
CA GLY A 179 10.46 -6.44 -10.07
C GLY A 179 9.24 -5.67 -10.54
N MET A 180 9.39 -4.79 -11.54
CA MET A 180 8.27 -4.04 -12.10
C MET A 180 8.38 -3.91 -13.62
N LEU A 181 7.28 -4.24 -14.31
CA LEU A 181 7.08 -3.97 -15.74
C LEU A 181 6.00 -2.90 -15.89
N VAL A 182 6.31 -1.82 -16.61
CA VAL A 182 5.40 -0.69 -16.80
C VAL A 182 4.60 -0.89 -18.08
N ASN A 183 3.27 -0.86 -17.97
CA ASN A 183 2.33 -1.00 -19.08
C ASN A 183 2.66 -2.13 -20.08
N PRO A 184 2.85 -3.38 -19.62
CA PRO A 184 3.38 -4.47 -20.46
C PRO A 184 2.51 -4.79 -21.67
N ASN A 185 1.19 -4.54 -21.58
CA ASN A 185 0.23 -4.81 -22.65
C ASN A 185 -0.05 -3.57 -23.53
N HIS A 186 0.71 -2.48 -23.35
CA HIS A 186 0.55 -1.22 -24.08
C HIS A 186 -0.90 -0.68 -24.10
N THR A 187 -1.67 -0.93 -23.02
CA THR A 187 -3.06 -0.46 -22.95
C THR A 187 -3.11 1.06 -22.87
N ASN A 188 -4.13 1.63 -23.51
CA ASN A 188 -4.40 3.06 -23.50
C ASN A 188 -5.53 3.48 -22.56
N GLU A 189 -6.24 2.51 -21.99
CA GLU A 189 -7.32 2.74 -21.04
C GLU A 189 -6.81 2.55 -19.61
N GLY A 190 -7.03 3.56 -18.75
CA GLY A 190 -6.57 3.50 -17.38
C GLY A 190 -5.04 3.50 -17.26
N PHE A 191 -4.50 2.71 -16.34
CA PHE A 191 -3.06 2.48 -16.20
C PHE A 191 -2.77 1.03 -15.77
N ALA A 192 -1.65 0.47 -16.24
CA ALA A 192 -1.28 -0.90 -15.98
C ALA A 192 0.20 -1.08 -15.62
N PHE A 193 0.48 -2.07 -14.80
CA PHE A 193 1.84 -2.53 -14.47
C PHE A 193 1.78 -3.99 -14.00
N THR A 194 2.92 -4.65 -14.00
CA THR A 194 3.09 -6.00 -13.44
C THR A 194 4.17 -5.96 -12.38
N LEU A 195 3.89 -6.53 -11.21
CA LEU A 195 4.91 -6.80 -10.20
C LEU A 195 5.41 -8.23 -10.36
N VAL A 196 6.73 -8.40 -10.51
CA VAL A 196 7.37 -9.71 -10.69
C VAL A 196 7.94 -10.16 -9.35
N GLY A 197 7.59 -11.39 -8.94
CA GLY A 197 7.85 -11.87 -7.58
C GLY A 197 7.01 -11.13 -6.52
N CYS A 198 7.00 -11.66 -5.29
CA CYS A 198 6.32 -11.01 -4.17
C CYS A 198 6.94 -11.40 -2.81
N PRO A 199 7.77 -10.55 -2.19
CA PRO A 199 8.35 -10.84 -0.87
C PRO A 199 7.33 -11.11 0.23
N LEU A 200 6.10 -10.59 0.10
CA LEU A 200 5.02 -10.88 1.07
C LEU A 200 4.55 -12.32 0.94
N ALA A 201 4.27 -12.78 -0.29
CA ALA A 201 3.87 -14.15 -0.56
C ALA A 201 4.99 -15.14 -0.19
N GLU A 202 6.25 -14.83 -0.52
CA GLU A 202 7.39 -15.65 -0.15
C GLU A 202 7.57 -15.74 1.37
N TYR A 203 7.48 -14.62 2.08
CA TYR A 203 7.52 -14.61 3.55
C TYR A 203 6.36 -15.41 4.14
N ALA A 204 5.14 -15.22 3.62
CA ALA A 204 3.96 -15.92 4.07
C ALA A 204 4.05 -17.44 3.85
N LYS A 205 4.52 -17.87 2.67
CA LYS A 205 4.75 -19.28 2.34
C LYS A 205 5.79 -19.90 3.25
N LYS A 206 6.92 -19.22 3.46
CA LYS A 206 8.02 -19.71 4.29
C LYS A 206 7.64 -19.88 5.76
N TYR A 207 6.79 -19.01 6.30
CA TYR A 207 6.49 -18.96 7.74
C TYR A 207 5.04 -19.31 8.11
N GLY A 208 4.23 -19.79 7.16
CA GLY A 208 2.89 -20.31 7.42
C GLY A 208 1.77 -19.28 7.52
N TYR A 209 1.86 -18.15 6.79
CA TYR A 209 0.87 -17.07 6.80
C TYR A 209 0.05 -16.94 5.50
N MET A 210 0.05 -17.98 4.65
CA MET A 210 -0.62 -17.92 3.33
C MET A 210 -2.13 -17.68 3.44
N GLU A 211 -2.77 -18.10 4.52
CA GLU A 211 -4.20 -17.85 4.74
C GLU A 211 -4.57 -16.35 4.84
N LEU A 212 -3.61 -15.49 5.21
CA LEU A 212 -3.82 -14.05 5.31
C LEU A 212 -3.61 -13.33 3.97
N MET A 213 -2.94 -13.97 3.00
CA MET A 213 -2.56 -13.34 1.74
C MET A 213 -3.76 -12.86 0.90
N PRO A 214 -4.88 -13.61 0.76
CA PRO A 214 -6.04 -13.11 0.04
C PRO A 214 -6.55 -11.76 0.57
N HIS A 215 -6.57 -11.60 1.89
CA HIS A 215 -7.02 -10.38 2.57
C HIS A 215 -6.01 -9.23 2.39
N MET A 216 -4.71 -9.53 2.45
CA MET A 216 -3.65 -8.57 2.17
C MET A 216 -3.66 -8.09 0.71
N CYS A 217 -3.89 -9.00 -0.25
CA CYS A 217 -4.03 -8.66 -1.66
C CYS A 217 -5.31 -7.88 -1.95
N ALA A 218 -6.37 -8.07 -1.16
CA ALA A 218 -7.62 -7.34 -1.29
C ALA A 218 -7.51 -5.83 -0.97
N LEU A 219 -6.47 -5.38 -0.25
CA LEU A 219 -6.20 -3.95 -0.04
C LEU A 219 -6.15 -3.18 -1.36
N ASP A 220 -5.56 -3.77 -2.40
CA ASP A 220 -5.39 -3.12 -3.70
C ASP A 220 -6.74 -2.75 -4.35
N HIS A 221 -7.77 -3.56 -4.10
CA HIS A 221 -9.15 -3.29 -4.55
C HIS A 221 -9.79 -2.15 -3.76
N ALA A 222 -9.49 -2.03 -2.47
CA ALA A 222 -9.94 -0.90 -1.67
C ALA A 222 -9.30 0.42 -2.16
N TYR A 223 -8.01 0.39 -2.51
CA TYR A 223 -7.31 1.52 -3.13
C TYR A 223 -7.90 1.86 -4.51
N ALA A 224 -8.24 0.87 -5.34
CA ALA A 224 -8.89 1.11 -6.64
C ALA A 224 -10.19 1.91 -6.48
N LYS A 225 -11.03 1.55 -5.50
CA LYS A 225 -12.28 2.26 -5.19
C LYS A 225 -12.05 3.73 -4.79
N LEU A 226 -10.93 4.05 -4.15
CA LEU A 226 -10.57 5.43 -3.80
C LEU A 226 -10.27 6.29 -5.03
N LEU A 227 -9.88 5.67 -6.15
CA LEU A 227 -9.55 6.35 -7.41
C LEU A 227 -10.74 6.45 -8.38
N HIS A 228 -11.91 5.90 -8.03
CA HIS A 228 -12.99 5.56 -8.98
C HIS A 228 -12.47 4.65 -10.10
N ALA A 229 -11.72 3.63 -9.69
CA ALA A 229 -11.18 2.61 -10.57
C ALA A 229 -11.76 1.23 -10.21
N ARG A 230 -11.91 0.40 -11.24
CA ARG A 230 -11.96 -1.06 -11.09
C ARG A 230 -10.55 -1.59 -11.33
N LEU A 231 -10.02 -2.35 -10.39
CA LEU A 231 -8.80 -3.13 -10.60
C LEU A 231 -9.18 -4.45 -11.28
N ILE A 232 -8.62 -4.68 -12.46
CA ILE A 232 -8.64 -5.95 -13.18
C ILE A 232 -7.31 -6.63 -12.92
N ARG A 233 -7.38 -7.77 -12.21
CA ARG A 233 -6.25 -8.62 -11.85
C ARG A 233 -6.65 -10.07 -12.09
N THR A 234 -5.89 -10.75 -12.93
CA THR A 234 -6.18 -12.10 -13.41
C THR A 234 -5.32 -13.16 -12.72
N HIS A 235 -4.17 -12.78 -12.17
CA HIS A 235 -3.25 -13.68 -11.49
C HIS A 235 -2.47 -12.95 -10.38
N THR A 236 -2.05 -13.70 -9.37
CA THR A 236 -1.16 -13.20 -8.31
C THR A 236 -0.14 -14.25 -7.90
N VAL A 237 1.00 -13.78 -7.41
CA VAL A 237 2.01 -14.65 -6.77
C VAL A 237 1.43 -15.41 -5.57
N ALA A 238 0.53 -14.78 -4.81
CA ALA A 238 -0.15 -15.44 -3.69
C ALA A 238 -0.98 -16.66 -4.12
N THR A 239 -1.42 -16.70 -5.37
CA THR A 239 -2.17 -17.82 -5.98
C THR A 239 -1.30 -18.76 -6.81
N GLY A 240 0.03 -18.61 -6.78
CA GLY A 240 0.98 -19.51 -7.43
C GLY A 240 1.48 -19.07 -8.82
N ALA A 241 1.17 -17.85 -9.27
CA ALA A 241 1.77 -17.28 -10.48
C ALA A 241 3.17 -16.68 -10.22
N ASP A 242 3.93 -16.39 -11.28
CA ASP A 242 5.25 -15.75 -11.15
C ASP A 242 5.17 -14.23 -10.92
N SER A 243 4.00 -13.65 -11.16
CA SER A 243 3.76 -12.21 -11.06
C SER A 243 2.35 -11.87 -10.58
N CYS A 244 2.11 -10.60 -10.34
CA CYS A 244 0.78 -10.02 -10.15
C CYS A 244 0.53 -8.99 -11.25
N ASP A 245 -0.55 -9.16 -12.01
CA ASP A 245 -1.00 -8.14 -12.96
C ASP A 245 -1.87 -7.09 -12.29
N TYR A 246 -1.67 -5.83 -12.69
CA TYR A 246 -2.46 -4.72 -12.21
C TYR A 246 -2.93 -3.89 -13.40
N TRP A 247 -4.24 -3.86 -13.62
CA TRP A 247 -4.86 -2.94 -14.57
C TRP A 247 -6.00 -2.17 -13.92
N TYR A 248 -5.73 -0.89 -13.63
CA TYR A 248 -6.71 0.02 -13.07
C TYR A 248 -7.43 0.75 -14.20
N VAL A 249 -8.71 0.44 -14.40
CA VAL A 249 -9.57 1.11 -15.39
C VAL A 249 -10.60 1.99 -14.70
N PRO A 250 -11.04 3.11 -15.32
CA PRO A 250 -12.13 3.91 -14.76
C PRO A 250 -13.38 3.06 -14.53
N ASP A 251 -13.99 3.14 -13.35
CA ASP A 251 -15.08 2.25 -12.97
C ASP A 251 -16.37 2.45 -13.81
N GLN A 252 -16.49 3.57 -14.53
CA GLN A 252 -17.61 3.83 -15.46
C GLN A 252 -17.35 3.35 -16.89
N SER A 253 -16.13 2.85 -17.18
CA SER A 253 -15.73 2.48 -18.53
C SER A 253 -16.41 1.22 -19.06
N LYS A 254 -16.40 1.02 -20.38
CA LYS A 254 -16.94 -0.20 -21.01
C LYS A 254 -16.18 -1.43 -20.54
N THR A 255 -14.86 -1.32 -20.40
CA THR A 255 -14.00 -2.40 -19.92
C THR A 255 -14.34 -2.79 -18.49
N ALA A 256 -14.50 -1.79 -17.60
CA ALA A 256 -14.94 -2.04 -16.23
C ALA A 256 -16.29 -2.75 -16.18
N LYS A 257 -17.25 -2.39 -17.04
CA LYS A 257 -18.59 -3.02 -17.09
C LYS A 257 -18.57 -4.43 -17.69
N ARG A 258 -17.71 -4.68 -18.69
CA ARG A 258 -17.63 -5.96 -19.41
C ARG A 258 -16.81 -7.02 -18.66
N TYR A 259 -15.91 -6.63 -17.76
CA TYR A 259 -15.13 -7.60 -17.01
C TYR A 259 -16.03 -8.42 -16.06
N LYS A 260 -16.22 -9.70 -16.39
CA LYS A 260 -17.03 -10.67 -15.61
C LYS A 260 -16.19 -11.53 -14.68
N GLY A 261 -14.86 -11.49 -14.79
CA GLY A 261 -13.96 -12.24 -13.91
C GLY A 261 -14.03 -11.75 -12.47
N LYS A 262 -13.82 -12.67 -11.52
CA LYS A 262 -13.45 -12.27 -10.15
C LYS A 262 -12.05 -11.71 -10.24
N SER A 263 -11.90 -10.46 -9.82
CA SER A 263 -10.57 -9.88 -9.69
C SER A 263 -9.94 -10.49 -8.45
N LEU A 264 -8.82 -11.19 -8.63
CA LEU A 264 -8.04 -11.79 -7.52
C LEU A 264 -7.42 -10.70 -6.68
#